data_AF-V9HJQ0-F1
#
_entry.id   AF-V9HJQ0-F1
#
_cell.length_a   1.000
_cell.length_b   1.000
_cell.length_c   1.000
_cell.angle_alpha   90.00
_cell.angle_beta   90.00
_cell.angle_gamma   90.00
#
_symmetry.space_group_name_H-M   'P 1'
#
loop_
_entity.id
_entity.type
_entity.pdbx_description
1 polymer ?
#
loop_
_entity_poly.entity_id
_entity_poly.type
_entity_poly.pdbx_seq_one_letter_code
_entity_poly.pdbx_strand_id
1 'polypeptide(L)'
;TDDIQWVDFTNPRTGQTVKIPFDVTPTFAHNHAARLADVQTLAEQRHGKGFIRELADTLITYLKRRRQPLELTEGGVFASSANLINEGRLLYETHIAVMNEAIRQGKPHEGIIEIMRREGVELGGEVRVKGHDEAILQEFIEVIKTYPKSWVEKSNEVGAIVLETDNLRAFHVKPILKSQRDFDWFKNTSSLDYQSFKRAFKENMVQDGDSLILANVAPKISRKYRLITHLHEFGHRLQEVMPELETYFDRLFKERTTKDKIQKLNEMIGKDWYDDDERGLRDDFPNEYYGKMYNKSRKDPQALEMLTMTFQALLGGNIKDFKEIERKPDFLYFGLALLVRFKP
;
A
#
# COMPACT_ATOMS: atom_id res chain seq x y z
N THR A 1 13.14 11.76 -56.01
CA THR A 1 12.65 11.01 -54.83
C THR A 1 11.16 10.97 -54.97
N ASP A 2 10.69 9.82 -55.41
CA ASP A 2 9.41 9.63 -56.09
C ASP A 2 8.21 9.74 -55.15
N ASP A 3 7.19 10.43 -55.68
CA ASP A 3 5.75 10.35 -55.42
C ASP A 3 5.29 9.52 -54.21
N ILE A 4 5.10 10.19 -53.07
CA ILE A 4 4.26 9.67 -52.00
C ILE A 4 2.82 9.65 -52.50
N GLN A 5 2.22 8.46 -52.66
CA GLN A 5 0.81 8.32 -52.95
C GLN A 5 -0.03 8.70 -51.72
N TRP A 6 -0.99 9.60 -51.91
CA TRP A 6 -1.87 10.08 -50.85
C TRP A 6 -3.27 9.49 -51.00
N VAL A 7 -3.89 9.12 -49.87
CA VAL A 7 -5.28 8.67 -49.79
C VAL A 7 -6.05 9.53 -48.80
N ASP A 8 -7.34 9.70 -49.05
CA ASP A 8 -8.24 10.36 -48.12
C ASP A 8 -8.66 9.38 -47.03
N PHE A 9 -8.48 9.75 -45.78
CA PHE A 9 -8.93 9.00 -44.61
C PHE A 9 -9.92 9.85 -43.81
N THR A 10 -11.12 9.30 -43.60
CA THR A 10 -12.14 9.92 -42.75
C THR A 10 -12.07 9.33 -41.36
N ASN A 11 -11.82 10.17 -40.36
CA ASN A 11 -11.83 9.76 -38.97
C ASN A 11 -13.24 9.28 -38.57
N PRO A 12 -13.41 8.00 -38.17
CA PRO A 12 -14.72 7.44 -37.88
C PRO A 12 -15.39 8.04 -36.63
N ARG A 13 -14.64 8.75 -35.78
CA ARG A 13 -15.14 9.37 -34.54
C ARG A 13 -15.50 10.84 -34.71
N THR A 14 -14.77 11.58 -35.54
CA THR A 14 -14.98 13.03 -35.73
C THR A 14 -15.62 13.40 -37.07
N GLY A 15 -15.65 12.47 -38.04
CA GLY A 15 -16.15 12.71 -39.39
C GLY A 15 -15.23 13.59 -40.25
N GLN A 16 -14.07 14.00 -39.74
CA GLN A 16 -13.11 14.83 -40.47
C GLN A 16 -12.26 13.98 -41.42
N THR A 17 -12.12 14.45 -42.67
CA THR A 17 -11.28 13.82 -43.69
C THR A 17 -9.93 14.50 -43.78
N VAL A 18 -8.86 13.71 -43.77
CA VAL A 18 -7.47 14.17 -43.91
C VAL A 18 -6.75 13.34 -44.97
N LYS A 19 -5.77 13.95 -45.66
CA LYS A 19 -4.88 13.22 -46.58
C LYS A 19 -3.72 12.59 -45.83
N ILE A 20 -3.49 11.31 -46.07
CA ILE A 20 -2.39 10.54 -45.47
C ILE A 20 -1.65 9.76 -46.56
N PRO A 21 -0.37 9.43 -46.35
CA PRO A 21 0.34 8.49 -47.24
C PRO A 21 -0.39 7.14 -47.26
N PHE A 22 -0.42 6.47 -48.43
CA PHE A 22 -1.20 5.24 -48.64
C PHE A 22 -0.82 4.08 -47.70
N ASP A 23 0.42 4.10 -47.18
CA ASP A 23 0.98 3.08 -46.29
C ASP A 23 0.79 3.40 -44.79
N VAL A 24 0.22 4.57 -44.47
CA VAL A 24 -0.09 5.00 -43.11
C VAL A 24 -1.54 4.62 -42.78
N THR A 25 -1.73 3.85 -41.71
CA THR A 25 -3.06 3.61 -41.14
C THR A 25 -3.20 4.45 -39.87
N PRO A 26 -4.08 5.47 -39.83
CA PRO A 26 -4.23 6.31 -38.65
C PRO A 26 -5.02 5.56 -37.57
N THR A 27 -4.32 5.04 -36.56
CA THR A 27 -4.96 4.36 -35.42
C THR A 27 -5.28 5.38 -34.32
N PHE A 28 -6.37 6.15 -34.49
CA PHE A 28 -6.87 7.05 -33.43
C PHE A 28 -7.71 6.34 -32.37
N ALA A 29 -7.93 5.03 -32.51
CA ALA A 29 -8.73 4.21 -31.61
C ALA A 29 -7.85 3.41 -30.63
N HIS A 30 -7.11 4.11 -29.78
CA HIS A 30 -6.50 3.49 -28.61
C HIS A 30 -7.16 4.02 -27.35
N ASN A 31 -7.69 3.12 -26.53
CA ASN A 31 -8.13 3.49 -25.20
C ASN A 31 -6.87 3.92 -24.42
N HIS A 32 -6.84 5.14 -23.89
CA HIS A 32 -5.67 5.64 -23.15
C HIS A 32 -5.29 4.74 -21.97
N ALA A 33 -6.25 3.98 -21.42
CA ALA A 33 -6.02 3.00 -20.37
C ALA A 33 -5.36 1.69 -20.85
N ALA A 34 -5.35 1.41 -22.16
CA ALA A 34 -4.87 0.14 -22.75
C ALA A 34 -3.79 0.32 -23.83
N ARG A 35 -3.22 1.52 -23.99
CA ARG A 35 -2.24 1.86 -25.04
C ARG A 35 -1.12 0.84 -25.21
N LEU A 36 -0.56 0.34 -24.12
CA LEU A 36 0.51 -0.66 -24.19
C LEU A 36 0.00 -1.98 -24.79
N ALA A 37 -1.17 -2.44 -24.38
CA ALA A 37 -1.79 -3.66 -24.90
C ALA A 37 -2.17 -3.50 -26.38
N ASP A 38 -2.67 -2.33 -26.76
CA ASP A 38 -3.04 -2.05 -28.16
C ASP A 38 -1.80 -1.96 -29.07
N VAL A 39 -0.71 -1.33 -28.60
CA VAL A 39 0.56 -1.27 -29.33
C VAL A 39 1.20 -2.66 -29.44
N GLN A 40 1.15 -3.48 -28.38
CA GLN A 40 1.60 -4.87 -28.41
C GLN A 40 0.76 -5.70 -29.39
N THR A 41 -0.56 -5.51 -29.42
CA THR A 41 -1.45 -6.19 -30.36
C THR A 41 -1.14 -5.80 -31.81
N LEU A 42 -0.94 -4.51 -32.07
CA LEU A 42 -0.57 -4.02 -33.39
C LEU A 42 0.78 -4.57 -33.86
N ALA A 43 1.76 -4.59 -32.96
CA ALA A 43 3.08 -5.15 -33.23
C ALA A 43 3.02 -6.68 -33.45
N GLU A 44 2.16 -7.41 -32.71
CA GLU A 44 1.91 -8.84 -32.95
C GLU A 44 1.29 -9.08 -34.32
N GLN A 45 0.30 -8.28 -34.71
CA GLN A 45 -0.37 -8.39 -36.01
C GLN A 45 0.59 -8.12 -37.17
N ARG A 46 1.51 -7.17 -37.02
CA ARG A 46 2.48 -6.78 -38.06
C ARG A 46 3.69 -7.72 -38.15
N HIS A 47 4.17 -8.23 -37.01
CA HIS A 47 5.48 -8.90 -36.94
C HIS A 47 5.43 -10.31 -36.32
N GLY A 48 4.25 -10.77 -35.92
CA GLY A 48 4.02 -12.10 -35.36
C GLY A 48 4.35 -12.22 -33.87
N LYS A 49 3.91 -13.33 -33.27
CA LYS A 49 4.10 -13.62 -31.83
C LYS A 49 5.56 -13.72 -31.39
N GLY A 50 6.46 -14.10 -32.30
CA GLY A 50 7.89 -14.18 -32.02
C GLY A 50 8.49 -12.80 -31.70
N PHE A 51 8.11 -11.78 -32.46
CA PHE A 51 8.57 -10.41 -32.30
C PHE A 51 8.16 -9.82 -30.95
N ILE A 52 6.94 -10.09 -30.47
CA ILE A 52 6.50 -9.61 -29.14
C ILE A 52 7.29 -10.25 -28.00
N ARG A 53 7.62 -11.54 -28.11
CA ARG A 53 8.49 -12.20 -27.12
C ARG A 53 9.88 -11.58 -27.12
N GLU A 54 10.47 -11.38 -28.30
CA GLU A 54 11.77 -10.74 -28.43
C GLU A 54 11.77 -9.29 -27.92
N LEU A 55 10.69 -8.52 -28.17
CA LEU A 55 10.52 -7.17 -27.65
C LEU A 55 10.42 -7.18 -26.11
N ALA A 56 9.68 -8.12 -25.53
CA ALA A 56 9.57 -8.30 -24.09
C ALA A 56 10.92 -8.70 -23.47
N ASP A 57 11.63 -9.64 -24.09
CA ASP A 57 12.97 -10.08 -23.66
C ASP A 57 14.01 -8.95 -23.80
N THR A 58 13.90 -8.14 -24.85
CA THR A 58 14.73 -6.95 -25.08
C THR A 58 14.41 -5.86 -24.08
N LEU A 59 13.15 -5.62 -23.75
CA LEU A 59 12.74 -4.70 -22.70
C LEU A 59 13.25 -5.17 -21.34
N ILE A 60 13.09 -6.45 -21.00
CA ILE A 60 13.63 -7.04 -19.78
C ILE A 60 15.16 -6.91 -19.76
N THR A 61 15.84 -7.16 -20.87
CA THR A 61 17.30 -7.00 -21.00
C THR A 61 17.73 -5.55 -20.90
N TYR A 62 16.99 -4.61 -21.50
CA TYR A 62 17.20 -3.17 -21.41
C TYR A 62 16.98 -2.67 -19.99
N LEU A 63 15.92 -3.10 -19.32
CA LEU A 63 15.66 -2.81 -17.91
C LEU A 63 16.75 -3.41 -17.02
N LYS A 64 17.20 -4.65 -17.28
CA LYS A 64 18.35 -5.29 -16.61
C LYS A 64 19.67 -4.57 -16.89
N ARG A 65 19.87 -3.99 -18.08
CA ARG A 65 21.03 -3.14 -18.39
C ARG A 65 20.94 -1.78 -17.72
N ARG A 66 19.74 -1.20 -17.59
CA ARG A 66 19.44 -0.04 -16.75
C ARG A 66 19.49 -0.35 -15.25
N ARG A 67 19.52 -1.62 -14.83
CA ARG A 67 19.94 -2.01 -13.46
C ARG A 67 21.44 -1.78 -13.25
N GLN A 68 22.25 -1.43 -14.27
CA GLN A 68 23.55 -0.83 -14.00
C GLN A 68 23.33 0.51 -13.32
N PRO A 69 24.01 0.73 -12.18
CA PRO A 69 23.40 1.39 -11.04
C PRO A 69 23.28 2.89 -11.31
N LEU A 70 22.14 3.50 -10.91
CA LEU A 70 22.27 4.76 -10.18
C LEU A 70 23.35 4.51 -9.15
N GLU A 71 24.45 5.26 -9.18
CA GLU A 71 25.57 5.11 -8.25
C GLU A 71 25.00 4.76 -6.88
N LEU A 72 25.20 3.52 -6.45
CA LEU A 72 24.78 3.09 -5.13
C LEU A 72 25.70 3.86 -4.19
N THR A 73 25.25 5.04 -3.79
CA THR A 73 25.78 5.74 -2.64
C THR A 73 25.77 4.77 -1.46
N GLU A 74 26.63 5.02 -0.48
CA GLU A 74 26.58 4.32 0.81
C GLU A 74 25.11 4.15 1.26
N GLY A 75 24.62 2.91 1.41
CA GLY A 75 23.23 2.60 1.79
C GLY A 75 22.34 1.97 0.72
N GLY A 76 22.76 1.88 -0.55
CA GLY A 76 22.09 1.08 -1.58
C GLY A 76 20.62 1.46 -1.90
N VAL A 77 19.73 0.47 -2.02
CA VAL A 77 18.29 0.69 -2.31
C VAL A 77 17.62 1.59 -1.25
N PHE A 78 18.06 1.52 -0.01
CA PHE A 78 17.47 2.25 1.11
C PHE A 78 18.07 3.66 1.30
N ALA A 79 19.07 4.05 0.51
CA ALA A 79 19.79 5.32 0.67
C ALA A 79 18.89 6.56 0.53
N SER A 80 17.83 6.50 -0.29
CA SER A 80 16.88 7.58 -0.48
C SER A 80 15.48 7.06 -0.83
N SER A 81 14.44 7.89 -0.67
CA SER A 81 13.09 7.48 -1.09
C SER A 81 12.99 7.35 -2.61
N ALA A 82 13.76 8.14 -3.37
CA ALA A 82 13.85 8.00 -4.83
C ALA A 82 14.43 6.64 -5.25
N ASN A 83 15.41 6.11 -4.51
CA ASN A 83 15.96 4.78 -4.77
C ASN A 83 14.91 3.69 -4.51
N LEU A 84 14.16 3.79 -3.41
CA LEU A 84 13.05 2.87 -3.11
C LEU A 84 11.95 2.93 -4.18
N ILE A 85 11.54 4.12 -4.60
CA ILE A 85 10.55 4.29 -5.68
C ILE A 85 11.05 3.67 -6.98
N ASN A 86 12.33 3.87 -7.34
CA ASN A 86 12.92 3.29 -8.54
C ASN A 86 12.99 1.76 -8.48
N GLU A 87 13.36 1.18 -7.35
CA GLU A 87 13.36 -0.27 -7.14
C GLU A 87 11.94 -0.83 -7.26
N GLY A 88 10.96 -0.18 -6.63
CA GLY A 88 9.56 -0.57 -6.72
C GLY A 88 9.00 -0.52 -8.14
N ARG A 89 9.37 0.52 -8.90
CA ARG A 89 8.99 0.65 -10.30
C ARG A 89 9.58 -0.49 -11.13
N LEU A 90 10.85 -0.79 -10.92
CA LEU A 90 11.53 -1.89 -11.60
C LEU A 90 10.91 -3.25 -11.27
N LEU A 91 10.55 -3.49 -10.01
CA LEU A 91 9.81 -4.68 -9.57
C LEU A 91 8.46 -4.78 -10.29
N TYR A 92 7.68 -3.69 -10.28
CA TYR A 92 6.38 -3.63 -10.93
C TYR A 92 6.47 -3.87 -12.45
N GLU A 93 7.39 -3.21 -13.13
CA GLU A 93 7.62 -3.34 -14.58
C GLU A 93 8.11 -4.75 -14.95
N THR A 94 9.00 -5.34 -14.16
CA THR A 94 9.51 -6.70 -14.37
C THR A 94 8.37 -7.72 -14.34
N HIS A 95 7.38 -7.49 -13.47
CA HIS A 95 6.24 -8.37 -13.27
C HIS A 95 4.92 -7.79 -13.80
N ILE A 96 4.98 -6.88 -14.79
CA ILE A 96 3.81 -6.16 -15.27
C ILE A 96 2.69 -7.08 -15.76
N ALA A 97 3.04 -8.23 -16.34
CA ALA A 97 2.07 -9.22 -16.78
C ALA A 97 1.25 -9.82 -15.62
N VAL A 98 1.88 -10.01 -14.46
CA VAL A 98 1.22 -10.48 -13.22
C VAL A 98 0.21 -9.45 -12.75
N MET A 99 0.64 -8.17 -12.68
CA MET A 99 -0.24 -7.09 -12.23
C MET A 99 -1.40 -6.87 -13.19
N ASN A 100 -1.16 -6.86 -14.50
CA ASN A 100 -2.22 -6.68 -15.49
C ASN A 100 -3.28 -7.78 -15.38
N GLU A 101 -2.88 -9.04 -15.17
CA GLU A 101 -3.84 -10.12 -14.98
C GLU A 101 -4.63 -9.95 -13.66
N ALA A 102 -3.95 -9.70 -12.56
CA ALA A 102 -4.58 -9.49 -11.26
C ALA A 102 -5.58 -8.31 -11.27
N ILE A 103 -5.23 -7.21 -11.95
CA ILE A 103 -6.11 -6.05 -12.13
C ILE A 103 -7.33 -6.42 -12.99
N ARG A 104 -7.15 -7.16 -14.09
CA ARG A 104 -8.27 -7.65 -14.92
C ARG A 104 -9.25 -8.50 -14.13
N GLN A 105 -8.75 -9.32 -13.20
CA GLN A 105 -9.57 -10.15 -12.31
C GLN A 105 -10.20 -9.36 -11.14
N GLY A 106 -9.91 -8.07 -11.01
CA GLY A 106 -10.39 -7.24 -9.90
C GLY A 106 -9.70 -7.53 -8.56
N LYS A 107 -8.53 -8.18 -8.59
CA LYS A 107 -7.79 -8.63 -7.42
C LYS A 107 -6.32 -8.17 -7.43
N PRO A 108 -6.05 -6.86 -7.53
CA PRO A 108 -4.67 -6.36 -7.64
C PRO A 108 -3.74 -6.79 -6.50
N HIS A 109 -4.25 -6.92 -5.28
CA HIS A 109 -3.51 -7.45 -4.12
C HIS A 109 -2.93 -8.86 -4.34
N GLU A 110 -3.61 -9.76 -5.05
CA GLU A 110 -3.07 -11.08 -5.39
C GLU A 110 -1.85 -10.95 -6.33
N GLY A 111 -1.83 -9.91 -7.19
CA GLY A 111 -0.68 -9.57 -8.02
C GLY A 111 0.52 -9.08 -7.21
N ILE A 112 0.30 -8.22 -6.21
CA ILE A 112 1.35 -7.77 -5.29
C ILE A 112 1.95 -8.96 -4.53
N ILE A 113 1.10 -9.81 -3.97
CA ILE A 113 1.49 -11.04 -3.25
C ILE A 113 2.30 -11.97 -4.17
N GLU A 114 1.89 -12.12 -5.43
CA GLU A 114 2.62 -12.93 -6.40
C GLU A 114 3.99 -12.33 -6.77
N ILE A 115 4.11 -11.01 -6.89
CA ILE A 115 5.42 -10.34 -7.05
C ILE A 115 6.33 -10.68 -5.87
N MET A 116 5.82 -10.54 -4.64
CA MET A 116 6.58 -10.86 -3.43
C MET A 116 7.10 -12.31 -3.46
N ARG A 117 6.26 -13.29 -3.82
CA ARG A 117 6.67 -14.69 -3.95
C ARG A 117 7.75 -14.89 -5.03
N ARG A 118 7.59 -14.28 -6.20
CA ARG A 118 8.56 -14.38 -7.31
C ARG A 118 9.92 -13.76 -6.98
N GLU A 119 9.91 -12.76 -6.11
CA GLU A 119 11.12 -12.10 -5.62
C GLU A 119 11.70 -12.78 -4.36
N GLY A 120 11.15 -13.93 -3.95
CA GLY A 120 11.68 -14.75 -2.88
C GLY A 120 11.24 -14.32 -1.47
N VAL A 121 10.19 -13.52 -1.35
CA VAL A 121 9.59 -13.20 -0.04
C VAL A 121 8.74 -14.38 0.44
N GLU A 122 9.09 -14.92 1.60
CA GLU A 122 8.27 -15.93 2.27
C GLU A 122 7.06 -15.26 2.93
N LEU A 123 5.88 -15.87 2.77
CA LEU A 123 4.60 -15.40 3.29
C LEU A 123 3.98 -16.45 4.21
N GLY A 124 2.85 -16.12 4.85
CA GLY A 124 2.12 -17.09 5.67
C GLY A 124 2.71 -17.28 7.07
N GLY A 125 3.30 -16.24 7.65
CA GLY A 125 3.75 -16.27 9.03
C GLY A 125 2.59 -16.49 10.01
N GLU A 126 2.87 -17.21 11.09
CA GLU A 126 1.90 -17.46 12.16
C GLU A 126 1.91 -16.31 13.17
N VAL A 127 0.85 -15.52 13.20
CA VAL A 127 0.73 -14.41 14.16
C VAL A 127 0.35 -14.92 15.55
N ARG A 128 1.04 -14.45 16.59
CA ARG A 128 0.67 -14.72 17.99
C ARG A 128 -0.46 -13.80 18.39
N VAL A 129 -1.69 -14.31 18.36
CA VAL A 129 -2.88 -13.55 18.74
C VAL A 129 -3.74 -14.36 19.72
N LYS A 130 -4.40 -13.65 20.64
CA LYS A 130 -5.35 -14.18 21.62
C LYS A 130 -6.54 -13.23 21.73
N GLY A 131 -7.70 -13.73 22.11
CA GLY A 131 -8.94 -12.97 22.19
C GLY A 131 -10.12 -13.87 22.50
N HIS A 132 -11.31 -13.29 22.68
CA HIS A 132 -12.51 -14.05 23.05
C HIS A 132 -13.39 -14.43 21.85
N ASP A 133 -13.29 -13.71 20.74
CA ASP A 133 -14.09 -13.96 19.54
C ASP A 133 -13.28 -14.80 18.54
N GLU A 134 -13.52 -16.11 18.55
CA GLU A 134 -12.80 -17.06 17.68
C GLU A 134 -12.98 -16.76 16.19
N ALA A 135 -14.17 -16.30 15.77
CA ALA A 135 -14.42 -16.02 14.35
C ALA A 135 -13.61 -14.82 13.88
N ILE A 136 -13.54 -13.76 14.69
CA ILE A 136 -12.75 -12.57 14.38
C ILE A 136 -11.25 -12.84 14.51
N LEU A 137 -10.83 -13.69 15.46
CA LEU A 137 -9.44 -14.17 15.54
C LEU A 137 -9.01 -14.88 14.26
N GLN A 138 -9.85 -15.76 13.72
CA GLN A 138 -9.54 -16.44 12.46
C GLN A 138 -9.52 -15.47 11.26
N GLU A 139 -10.43 -14.49 11.21
CA GLU A 139 -10.38 -13.42 10.19
C GLU A 139 -9.03 -12.66 10.25
N PHE A 140 -8.58 -12.30 11.44
CA PHE A 140 -7.31 -11.64 11.67
C PHE A 140 -6.12 -12.51 11.26
N ILE A 141 -6.06 -13.76 11.73
CA ILE A 141 -4.98 -14.70 11.40
C ILE A 141 -4.85 -14.88 9.89
N GLU A 142 -5.96 -15.10 9.19
CA GLU A 142 -5.91 -15.34 7.75
C GLU A 142 -5.42 -14.13 6.96
N VAL A 143 -5.81 -12.91 7.35
CA VAL A 143 -5.42 -11.73 6.58
C VAL A 143 -3.95 -11.33 6.83
N ILE A 144 -3.44 -11.53 8.05
CA ILE A 144 -2.04 -11.20 8.38
C ILE A 144 -1.03 -12.08 7.64
N LYS A 145 -1.42 -13.27 7.18
CA LYS A 145 -0.59 -14.13 6.31
C LYS A 145 -0.14 -13.46 5.00
N THR A 146 -0.76 -12.35 4.61
CA THR A 146 -0.37 -11.57 3.42
C THR A 146 0.88 -10.71 3.62
N TYR A 147 1.27 -10.41 4.86
CA TYR A 147 2.54 -9.76 5.17
C TYR A 147 3.73 -10.72 5.02
N PRO A 148 4.96 -10.21 4.80
CA PRO A 148 6.18 -11.02 4.88
C PRO A 148 6.24 -11.81 6.18
N LYS A 149 6.54 -13.10 6.09
CA LYS A 149 6.63 -14.00 7.25
C LYS A 149 7.60 -13.47 8.30
N SER A 150 8.76 -12.96 7.86
CA SER A 150 9.76 -12.36 8.75
C SER A 150 9.23 -11.17 9.54
N TRP A 151 8.28 -10.40 8.99
CA TRP A 151 7.68 -9.26 9.70
C TRP A 151 6.67 -9.73 10.75
N VAL A 152 5.90 -10.78 10.43
CA VAL A 152 5.00 -11.42 11.40
C VAL A 152 5.79 -12.04 12.55
N GLU A 153 6.89 -12.74 12.24
CA GLU A 153 7.81 -13.29 13.23
C GLU A 153 8.44 -12.19 14.09
N LYS A 154 8.88 -11.09 13.47
CA LYS A 154 9.41 -9.94 14.21
C LYS A 154 8.38 -9.34 15.17
N SER A 155 7.14 -9.18 14.73
CA SER A 155 6.02 -8.74 15.59
C SER A 155 5.79 -9.69 16.78
N ASN A 156 6.07 -10.98 16.64
CA ASN A 156 5.90 -11.97 17.70
C ASN A 156 7.02 -11.95 18.75
N GLU A 157 8.20 -11.40 18.44
CA GLU A 157 9.34 -11.30 19.36
C GLU A 157 9.05 -10.41 20.57
N VAL A 158 8.26 -9.36 20.36
CA VAL A 158 7.94 -8.37 21.39
C VAL A 158 6.74 -8.75 22.27
N GLY A 159 5.89 -9.67 21.83
CA GLY A 159 4.68 -10.07 22.55
C GLY A 159 3.54 -10.50 21.62
N ALA A 160 2.45 -10.99 22.21
CA ALA A 160 1.25 -11.36 21.47
C ALA A 160 0.35 -10.15 21.20
N ILE A 161 -0.57 -10.31 20.27
CA ILE A 161 -1.68 -9.37 20.06
C ILE A 161 -2.89 -9.87 20.84
N VAL A 162 -3.51 -8.98 21.61
CA VAL A 162 -4.79 -9.21 22.27
C VAL A 162 -5.86 -8.53 21.42
N LEU A 163 -6.68 -9.33 20.76
CA LEU A 163 -7.73 -8.90 19.86
C LEU A 163 -9.07 -8.99 20.57
N GLU A 164 -9.72 -7.86 20.78
CA GLU A 164 -11.09 -7.81 21.31
C GLU A 164 -12.01 -7.12 20.31
N THR A 165 -13.32 -7.27 20.49
CA THR A 165 -14.34 -6.77 19.56
C THR A 165 -15.26 -5.76 20.25
N ASP A 166 -15.67 -4.74 19.49
CA ASP A 166 -16.70 -3.78 19.91
C ASP A 166 -17.35 -3.12 18.68
N ASN A 167 -18.39 -2.33 18.87
CA ASN A 167 -19.00 -1.49 17.85
C ASN A 167 -18.29 -0.13 17.67
N LEU A 168 -17.21 0.10 18.43
CA LEU A 168 -16.38 1.30 18.39
C LEU A 168 -15.42 1.31 17.19
N ARG A 169 -14.77 2.46 16.96
CA ARG A 169 -13.72 2.57 15.94
C ARG A 169 -12.58 1.58 16.29
N ALA A 170 -12.10 0.86 15.28
CA ALA A 170 -10.95 -0.01 15.44
C ALA A 170 -9.69 0.83 15.72
N PHE A 171 -8.78 0.27 16.50
CA PHE A 171 -7.48 0.87 16.77
C PHE A 171 -6.48 -0.18 17.23
N HIS A 172 -5.20 0.16 17.13
CA HIS A 172 -4.09 -0.52 17.76
C HIS A 172 -3.46 0.36 18.86
N VAL A 173 -2.97 -0.28 19.92
CA VAL A 173 -2.20 0.39 20.97
C VAL A 173 -1.24 -0.60 21.63
N LYS A 174 -0.07 -0.11 22.04
CA LYS A 174 0.88 -0.86 22.87
C LYS A 174 0.89 -0.27 24.28
N PRO A 175 0.22 -0.90 25.26
CA PRO A 175 0.20 -0.41 26.62
C PRO A 175 1.60 -0.53 27.26
N ILE A 176 1.94 0.40 28.15
CA ILE A 176 3.15 0.34 28.97
C ILE A 176 2.77 -0.29 30.31
N LEU A 177 3.16 -1.54 30.57
CA LEU A 177 2.72 -2.31 31.73
C LEU A 177 3.89 -2.63 32.68
N LYS A 178 4.43 -1.59 33.32
CA LYS A 178 5.66 -1.68 34.15
C LYS A 178 5.40 -2.08 35.60
N SER A 179 4.15 -2.02 36.06
CA SER A 179 3.79 -2.23 37.45
C SER A 179 2.41 -2.88 37.60
N GLN A 180 2.15 -3.51 38.75
CA GLN A 180 0.83 -4.07 39.07
C GLN A 180 -0.27 -3.00 38.99
N ARG A 181 0.05 -1.74 39.30
CA ARG A 181 -0.87 -0.61 39.19
C ARG A 181 -1.36 -0.39 37.76
N ASP A 182 -0.51 -0.61 36.75
CA ASP A 182 -0.87 -0.47 35.35
C ASP A 182 -1.88 -1.55 34.95
N PHE A 183 -1.62 -2.81 35.34
CA PHE A 183 -2.58 -3.90 35.16
C PHE A 183 -3.90 -3.64 35.89
N ASP A 184 -3.85 -3.17 37.14
CA ASP A 184 -5.04 -2.89 37.94
C ASP A 184 -5.87 -1.74 37.35
N TRP A 185 -5.23 -0.75 36.71
CA TRP A 185 -5.93 0.29 35.98
C TRP A 185 -6.77 -0.30 34.85
N PHE A 186 -6.18 -1.15 33.98
CA PHE A 186 -6.94 -1.80 32.90
C PHE A 186 -8.01 -2.76 33.41
N LYS A 187 -7.75 -3.52 34.48
CA LYS A 187 -8.74 -4.41 35.13
C LYS A 187 -9.97 -3.67 35.64
N ASN A 188 -9.82 -2.39 35.99
CA ASN A 188 -10.86 -1.56 36.59
C ASN A 188 -11.32 -0.40 35.71
N THR A 189 -10.73 -0.20 34.53
CA THR A 189 -10.99 0.96 33.68
C THR A 189 -12.48 1.12 33.34
N SER A 190 -12.89 2.38 33.23
CA SER A 190 -14.17 2.83 32.68
C SER A 190 -13.97 3.69 31.43
N SER A 191 -12.74 3.76 30.91
CA SER A 191 -12.48 4.41 29.62
C SER A 191 -13.21 3.65 28.52
N LEU A 192 -13.98 4.37 27.71
CA LEU A 192 -14.72 3.79 26.59
C LEU A 192 -13.79 3.10 25.59
N ASP A 193 -12.57 3.60 25.40
CA ASP A 193 -11.61 3.02 24.46
C ASP A 193 -11.09 1.66 24.95
N TYR A 194 -10.90 1.51 26.27
CA TYR A 194 -10.21 0.34 26.83
C TYR A 194 -11.11 -0.66 27.54
N GLN A 195 -12.40 -0.35 27.71
CA GLN A 195 -13.33 -1.22 28.44
C GLN A 195 -13.48 -2.62 27.80
N SER A 196 -13.36 -2.72 26.48
CA SER A 196 -13.49 -3.99 25.75
C SER A 196 -12.37 -4.97 26.10
N PHE A 197 -11.19 -4.47 26.55
CA PHE A 197 -10.08 -5.30 27.00
C PHE A 197 -10.14 -5.71 28.48
N LYS A 198 -11.07 -5.14 29.25
CA LYS A 198 -11.17 -5.36 30.70
C LYS A 198 -11.24 -6.85 31.07
N ARG A 199 -11.97 -7.63 30.26
CA ARG A 199 -12.08 -9.09 30.44
C ARG A 199 -10.71 -9.76 30.29
N ALA A 200 -10.01 -9.51 29.18
CA ALA A 200 -8.67 -10.06 28.93
C ALA A 200 -7.68 -9.73 30.07
N PHE A 201 -7.72 -8.51 30.60
CA PHE A 201 -6.89 -8.13 31.74
C PHE A 201 -7.29 -8.86 33.03
N LYS A 202 -8.59 -9.03 33.32
CA LYS A 202 -9.07 -9.76 34.50
C LYS A 202 -8.71 -11.24 34.47
N GLU A 203 -8.75 -11.84 33.28
CA GLU A 203 -8.39 -13.24 33.04
C GLU A 203 -6.85 -13.44 32.94
N ASN A 204 -6.06 -12.39 33.16
CA ASN A 204 -4.60 -12.37 33.03
C ASN A 204 -4.11 -12.86 31.65
N MET A 205 -4.89 -12.60 30.61
CA MET A 205 -4.50 -12.89 29.24
C MET A 205 -3.43 -11.92 28.73
N VAL A 206 -3.35 -10.70 29.27
CA VAL A 206 -2.42 -9.66 28.81
C VAL A 206 -1.13 -9.67 29.65
N GLN A 207 0.02 -9.52 29.00
CA GLN A 207 1.33 -9.36 29.63
C GLN A 207 2.07 -8.13 29.08
N ASP A 208 3.15 -7.71 29.74
CA ASP A 208 4.02 -6.64 29.22
C ASP A 208 4.61 -7.04 27.85
N GLY A 209 4.70 -6.08 26.93
CA GLY A 209 5.12 -6.28 25.54
C GLY A 209 3.99 -6.66 24.56
N ASP A 210 2.86 -7.16 25.05
CA ASP A 210 1.69 -7.40 24.21
C ASP A 210 1.15 -6.08 23.62
N SER A 211 0.47 -6.18 22.47
CA SER A 211 -0.33 -5.09 21.91
C SER A 211 -1.81 -5.41 21.99
N LEU A 212 -2.63 -4.37 22.07
CA LEU A 212 -4.08 -4.47 22.03
C LEU A 212 -4.57 -4.02 20.65
N ILE A 213 -5.47 -4.78 20.04
CA ILE A 213 -6.19 -4.38 18.83
C ILE A 213 -7.68 -4.50 19.09
N LEU A 214 -8.43 -3.42 18.84
CA LEU A 214 -9.89 -3.44 18.89
C LEU A 214 -10.42 -3.63 17.47
N ALA A 215 -11.20 -4.69 17.26
CA ALA A 215 -11.87 -4.96 16.00
C ALA A 215 -13.28 -4.39 16.01
N ASN A 216 -13.62 -3.58 14.99
CA ASN A 216 -14.98 -3.06 14.83
C ASN A 216 -15.90 -4.13 14.23
N VAL A 217 -16.87 -4.57 15.01
CA VAL A 217 -17.90 -5.56 14.63
C VAL A 217 -19.30 -4.97 14.54
N ALA A 218 -19.42 -3.63 14.46
CA ALA A 218 -20.72 -2.98 14.32
C ALA A 218 -21.50 -3.56 13.13
N PRO A 219 -22.84 -3.73 13.22
CA PRO A 219 -23.64 -4.43 12.20
C PRO A 219 -23.49 -3.90 10.77
N LYS A 220 -23.13 -2.62 10.61
CA LYS A 220 -22.90 -1.95 9.32
C LYS A 220 -21.54 -2.29 8.68
N ILE A 221 -20.61 -2.89 9.42
CA ILE A 221 -19.26 -3.18 8.97
C ILE A 221 -19.23 -4.57 8.34
N SER A 222 -19.02 -4.60 7.03
CA SER A 222 -18.91 -5.87 6.30
C SER A 222 -17.61 -6.60 6.65
N ARG A 223 -17.59 -7.92 6.47
CA ARG A 223 -16.36 -8.73 6.60
C ARG A 223 -15.20 -8.18 5.77
N LYS A 224 -15.47 -7.76 4.53
CA LYS A 224 -14.45 -7.16 3.66
C LYS A 224 -13.79 -5.96 4.33
N TYR A 225 -14.58 -5.05 4.91
CA TYR A 225 -14.04 -3.90 5.63
C TYR A 225 -13.26 -4.31 6.87
N ARG A 226 -13.72 -5.29 7.65
CA ARG A 226 -12.96 -5.79 8.81
C ARG A 226 -11.58 -6.33 8.43
N LEU A 227 -11.49 -7.13 7.37
CA LEU A 227 -10.21 -7.67 6.90
C LEU A 227 -9.21 -6.56 6.52
N ILE A 228 -9.70 -5.52 5.83
CA ILE A 228 -8.91 -4.33 5.47
C ILE A 228 -8.44 -3.60 6.74
N THR A 229 -9.33 -3.42 7.71
CA THR A 229 -9.00 -2.77 8.98
C THR A 229 -8.01 -3.60 9.80
N HIS A 230 -8.11 -4.92 9.83
CA HIS A 230 -7.12 -5.78 10.50
C HIS A 230 -5.71 -5.58 9.94
N LEU A 231 -5.56 -5.49 8.62
CA LEU A 231 -4.26 -5.18 7.99
C LEU A 231 -3.74 -3.79 8.37
N HIS A 232 -4.64 -2.82 8.46
CA HIS A 232 -4.34 -1.45 8.86
C HIS A 232 -3.82 -1.40 10.31
N GLU A 233 -4.58 -1.95 11.26
CA GLU A 233 -4.20 -1.97 12.68
C GLU A 233 -2.94 -2.79 12.93
N PHE A 234 -2.73 -3.87 12.19
CA PHE A 234 -1.47 -4.59 12.25
C PHE A 234 -0.31 -3.76 11.67
N GLY A 235 -0.55 -2.90 10.68
CA GLY A 235 0.43 -1.91 10.23
C GLY A 235 0.91 -1.00 11.37
N HIS A 236 0.01 -0.53 12.24
CA HIS A 236 0.40 0.22 13.44
C HIS A 236 1.23 -0.62 14.42
N ARG A 237 0.91 -1.91 14.57
CA ARG A 237 1.79 -2.84 15.31
C ARG A 237 3.19 -2.90 14.67
N LEU A 238 3.29 -2.93 13.35
CA LEU A 238 4.59 -2.95 12.67
C LEU A 238 5.40 -1.67 12.90
N GLN A 239 4.76 -0.50 12.96
CA GLN A 239 5.44 0.76 13.29
C GLN A 239 6.11 0.72 14.68
N GLU A 240 5.44 0.11 15.66
CA GLU A 240 5.97 -0.04 17.02
C GLU A 240 7.10 -1.08 17.12
N VAL A 241 7.09 -2.12 16.28
CA VAL A 241 8.04 -3.24 16.38
C VAL A 241 9.24 -3.11 15.45
N MET A 242 9.10 -2.34 14.38
CA MET A 242 10.10 -2.08 13.34
C MET A 242 10.13 -0.58 13.04
N PRO A 243 10.57 0.27 14.01
CA PRO A 243 10.59 1.73 13.83
C PRO A 243 11.47 2.19 12.65
N GLU A 244 12.45 1.39 12.24
CA GLU A 244 13.25 1.60 11.04
C GLU A 244 12.42 1.54 9.75
N LEU A 245 11.34 0.73 9.72
CA LEU A 245 10.42 0.68 8.59
C LEU A 245 9.63 1.99 8.49
N GLU A 246 9.13 2.49 9.63
CA GLU A 246 8.42 3.78 9.70
C GLU A 246 9.33 4.95 9.31
N THR A 247 10.61 4.89 9.68
CA THR A 247 11.60 5.93 9.34
C THR A 247 11.69 6.17 7.83
N TYR A 248 11.46 5.14 7.00
CA TYR A 248 11.40 5.32 5.54
C TYR A 248 10.17 6.11 5.09
N PHE A 249 9.00 5.84 5.68
CA PHE A 249 7.77 6.60 5.40
C PHE A 249 7.86 8.04 5.90
N ASP A 250 8.43 8.27 7.09
CA ASP A 250 8.72 9.60 7.60
C ASP A 250 9.66 10.39 6.68
N ARG A 251 10.70 9.75 6.15
CA ARG A 251 11.60 10.37 5.17
C ARG A 251 10.84 10.77 3.91
N LEU A 252 10.05 9.86 3.33
CA LEU A 252 9.25 10.15 2.14
C LEU A 252 8.28 11.31 2.40
N PHE A 253 7.60 11.31 3.54
CA PHE A 253 6.70 12.38 3.95
C PHE A 253 7.43 13.74 3.99
N LYS A 254 8.57 13.80 4.67
CA LYS A 254 9.38 15.03 4.82
C LYS A 254 9.88 15.53 3.46
N GLU A 255 10.39 14.64 2.61
CA GLU A 255 10.89 14.97 1.27
C GLU A 255 9.80 15.58 0.38
N ARG A 256 8.59 15.02 0.40
CA ARG A 256 7.47 15.51 -0.43
C ARG A 256 6.86 16.81 0.10
N THR A 257 6.72 16.91 1.41
CA THR A 257 6.00 18.02 2.05
C THR A 257 6.88 19.22 2.41
N THR A 258 8.17 19.21 2.05
CA THR A 258 9.14 20.26 2.41
C THR A 258 8.67 21.68 2.06
N LYS A 259 7.87 21.84 0.99
CA LYS A 259 7.37 23.14 0.52
C LYS A 259 5.91 23.42 0.92
N ASP A 260 5.24 22.49 1.59
CA ASP A 260 3.81 22.57 1.85
C ASP A 260 3.48 23.36 3.13
N LYS A 261 2.29 23.93 3.14
CA LYS A 261 1.73 24.64 4.30
C LYS A 261 0.84 23.68 5.09
N ILE A 262 1.05 23.64 6.41
CA ILE A 262 0.13 22.98 7.33
C ILE A 262 -1.24 23.65 7.19
N GLN A 263 -2.27 22.84 7.00
CA GLN A 263 -3.66 23.26 6.88
C GLN A 263 -4.50 22.48 7.89
N LYS A 264 -5.68 23.00 8.26
CA LYS A 264 -6.65 22.20 8.98
C LYS A 264 -7.20 21.11 8.06
N LEU A 265 -7.44 19.91 8.59
CA LEU A 265 -8.01 18.81 7.81
C LEU A 265 -9.42 19.16 7.31
N ASN A 266 -10.26 19.80 8.14
CA ASN A 266 -11.59 20.25 7.72
C ASN A 266 -11.55 21.24 6.54
N GLU A 267 -10.65 22.23 6.57
CA GLU A 267 -10.44 23.22 5.50
C GLU A 267 -9.86 22.57 4.23
N MET A 268 -8.95 21.60 4.39
CA MET A 268 -8.30 20.91 3.27
C MET A 268 -9.27 19.97 2.53
N ILE A 269 -10.15 19.30 3.27
CA ILE A 269 -11.04 18.25 2.75
C ILE A 269 -12.44 18.81 2.45
N GLY A 270 -12.80 19.97 3.02
CA GLY A 270 -14.14 20.55 2.91
C GLY A 270 -15.20 19.71 3.63
N LYS A 271 -14.82 19.10 4.77
CA LYS A 271 -15.71 18.23 5.55
C LYS A 271 -15.62 18.56 7.05
N ASP A 272 -16.76 18.78 7.67
CA ASP A 272 -16.87 19.32 9.05
C ASP A 272 -16.80 18.26 10.16
N TRP A 273 -16.57 16.99 9.83
CA TRP A 273 -16.45 15.89 10.81
C TRP A 273 -15.01 15.66 11.29
N TYR A 274 -14.06 16.47 10.80
CA TYR A 274 -12.71 16.54 11.36
C TYR A 274 -12.66 17.63 12.41
N ASP A 275 -11.94 17.35 13.50
CA ASP A 275 -11.82 18.29 14.60
C ASP A 275 -11.01 19.52 14.17
N ASP A 276 -11.33 20.65 14.78
CA ASP A 276 -10.75 21.96 14.45
C ASP A 276 -9.25 22.06 14.76
N ASP A 277 -8.70 21.07 15.45
CA ASP A 277 -7.31 20.94 15.84
C ASP A 277 -6.55 19.85 15.05
N GLU A 278 -7.24 19.06 14.23
CA GLU A 278 -6.63 18.12 13.30
C GLU A 278 -5.92 18.89 12.17
N ARG A 279 -4.65 18.56 11.93
CA ARG A 279 -3.79 19.23 10.95
C ARG A 279 -3.21 18.22 9.96
N GLY A 280 -2.97 18.69 8.74
CA GLY A 280 -2.32 17.90 7.71
C GLY A 280 -1.55 18.74 6.71
N LEU A 281 -0.81 18.07 5.85
CA LEU A 281 -0.15 18.64 4.67
C LEU A 281 -0.85 18.09 3.44
N ARG A 282 -1.24 19.00 2.53
CA ARG A 282 -2.08 18.63 1.40
C ARG A 282 -1.34 17.73 0.40
N ASP A 283 -0.11 18.09 0.04
CA ASP A 283 0.70 17.50 -1.06
C ASP A 283 -0.18 16.99 -2.24
N ASP A 284 0.37 16.12 -3.07
CA ASP A 284 -0.33 15.30 -4.04
C ASP A 284 -0.42 13.82 -3.56
N PHE A 285 -0.82 13.62 -2.31
CA PHE A 285 -0.99 12.30 -1.69
C PHE A 285 -2.11 11.47 -2.37
N PRO A 286 -2.11 10.12 -2.20
CA PRO A 286 -3.18 9.26 -2.73
C PRO A 286 -4.57 9.64 -2.22
N ASN A 287 -4.66 10.02 -0.94
CA ASN A 287 -5.82 10.66 -0.34
C ASN A 287 -5.40 11.50 0.87
N GLU A 288 -6.35 12.25 1.43
CA GLU A 288 -6.12 13.19 2.53
C GLU A 288 -5.55 12.58 3.83
N TYR A 289 -5.78 11.28 4.06
CA TYR A 289 -5.34 10.61 5.29
C TYR A 289 -3.84 10.39 5.35
N TYR A 290 -3.19 10.19 4.19
CA TYR A 290 -1.72 10.10 4.11
C TYR A 290 -1.04 11.39 4.59
N GLY A 291 -1.72 12.53 4.41
CA GLY A 291 -1.23 13.85 4.81
C GLY A 291 -1.48 14.20 6.29
N LYS A 292 -2.21 13.36 7.03
CA LYS A 292 -2.62 13.65 8.41
C LYS A 292 -1.42 13.63 9.35
N MET A 293 -1.31 14.69 10.16
CA MET A 293 -0.26 14.82 11.16
C MET A 293 -0.83 14.51 12.56
N TYR A 294 -0.24 13.53 13.23
CA TYR A 294 -0.61 13.20 14.62
C TYR A 294 0.13 14.08 15.64
N ASN A 295 1.29 14.62 15.25
CA ASN A 295 1.97 15.68 15.98
C ASN A 295 1.81 17.02 15.24
N LYS A 296 1.37 18.08 15.95
CA LYS A 296 1.14 19.43 15.40
C LYS A 296 2.44 20.17 15.03
N SER A 297 3.61 19.58 15.28
CA SER A 297 4.92 20.17 15.00
C SER A 297 5.28 20.08 13.52
N ARG A 298 5.58 21.23 12.90
CA ARG A 298 6.13 21.31 11.54
C ARG A 298 7.59 20.82 11.44
N LYS A 299 8.29 20.76 12.58
CA LYS A 299 9.69 20.29 12.64
C LYS A 299 9.77 18.77 12.72
N ASP A 300 8.70 18.12 13.18
CA ASP A 300 8.62 16.67 13.28
C ASP A 300 7.17 16.20 13.07
N PRO A 301 6.68 16.29 11.83
CA PRO A 301 5.36 15.77 11.50
C PRO A 301 5.40 14.24 11.54
N GLN A 302 4.51 13.63 12.31
CA GLN A 302 4.34 12.17 12.36
C GLN A 302 3.23 11.76 11.40
N ALA A 303 3.61 11.01 10.36
CA ALA A 303 2.72 10.57 9.29
C ALA A 303 2.29 9.11 9.51
N LEU A 304 1.73 8.81 10.69
CA LEU A 304 1.42 7.46 11.16
C LEU A 304 0.54 6.64 10.20
N GLU A 305 -0.17 7.30 9.29
CA GLU A 305 -1.07 6.65 8.34
C GLU A 305 -0.38 6.23 7.05
N MET A 306 0.83 6.75 6.76
CA MET A 306 1.48 6.47 5.48
C MET A 306 1.82 5.00 5.31
N LEU A 307 2.41 4.37 6.33
CA LEU A 307 2.69 2.94 6.31
C LEU A 307 1.39 2.12 6.22
N THR A 308 0.45 2.37 7.14
CA THR A 308 -0.77 1.56 7.27
C THR A 308 -1.65 1.66 6.03
N MET A 309 -1.87 2.87 5.50
CA MET A 309 -2.68 3.08 4.31
C MET A 309 -2.00 2.54 3.04
N THR A 310 -0.66 2.63 2.94
CA THR A 310 0.07 2.08 1.81
C THR A 310 -0.10 0.57 1.76
N PHE A 311 0.14 -0.14 2.86
CA PHE A 311 -0.01 -1.59 2.90
C PHE A 311 -1.46 -2.04 2.84
N GLN A 312 -2.40 -1.28 3.41
CA GLN A 312 -3.82 -1.51 3.21
C GLN A 312 -4.20 -1.49 1.72
N ALA A 313 -3.73 -0.48 0.97
CA ALA A 313 -4.03 -0.36 -0.46
C ALA A 313 -3.41 -1.49 -1.29
N LEU A 314 -2.21 -1.95 -0.91
CA LEU A 314 -1.46 -2.98 -1.62
C LEU A 314 -1.94 -4.41 -1.29
N LEU A 315 -2.28 -4.70 -0.02
CA LEU A 315 -2.56 -6.06 0.46
C LEU A 315 -4.05 -6.30 0.74
N GLY A 316 -4.84 -5.26 1.01
CA GLY A 316 -6.20 -5.38 1.55
C GLY A 316 -7.31 -5.77 0.57
N GLY A 317 -6.99 -5.92 -0.73
CA GLY A 317 -7.97 -6.39 -1.73
C GLY A 317 -9.15 -5.45 -1.99
N ASN A 318 -9.07 -4.20 -1.52
CA ASN A 318 -10.02 -3.16 -1.91
C ASN A 318 -9.56 -2.48 -3.20
N ILE A 319 -10.31 -2.71 -4.29
CA ILE A 319 -10.00 -2.12 -5.59
C ILE A 319 -10.04 -0.59 -5.57
N LYS A 320 -10.83 0.03 -4.68
CA LYS A 320 -10.88 1.48 -4.55
C LYS A 320 -9.55 2.01 -4.02
N ASP A 321 -9.08 1.45 -2.90
CA ASP A 321 -7.83 1.84 -2.24
C ASP A 321 -6.64 1.58 -3.17
N PHE A 322 -6.63 0.46 -3.90
CA PHE A 322 -5.60 0.18 -4.91
C PHE A 322 -5.61 1.23 -6.05
N LYS A 323 -6.79 1.61 -6.56
CA LYS A 323 -6.89 2.64 -7.61
C LYS A 323 -6.46 4.03 -7.11
N GLU A 324 -6.62 4.32 -5.83
CA GLU A 324 -6.12 5.56 -5.23
C GLU A 324 -4.59 5.59 -5.25
N ILE A 325 -3.93 4.51 -4.80
CA ILE A 325 -2.47 4.44 -4.79
C ILE A 325 -1.86 4.29 -6.20
N GLU A 326 -2.53 3.61 -7.13
CA GLU A 326 -2.08 3.47 -8.53
C GLU A 326 -1.99 4.81 -9.26
N ARG A 327 -2.89 5.76 -8.93
CA ARG A 327 -2.84 7.13 -9.49
C ARG A 327 -1.64 7.93 -8.99
N LYS A 328 -1.02 7.48 -7.89
CA LYS A 328 0.18 8.05 -7.27
C LYS A 328 1.29 7.01 -7.27
N PRO A 329 1.84 6.67 -8.47
CA PRO A 329 2.70 5.51 -8.65
C PRO A 329 3.92 5.49 -7.72
N ASP A 330 4.42 6.66 -7.29
CA ASP A 330 5.50 6.76 -6.30
C ASP A 330 5.18 5.98 -5.01
N PHE A 331 3.98 6.11 -4.45
CA PHE A 331 3.59 5.42 -3.20
C PHE A 331 3.41 3.93 -3.42
N LEU A 332 2.85 3.54 -4.58
CA LEU A 332 2.70 2.15 -4.96
C LEU A 332 4.07 1.48 -5.04
N TYR A 333 4.99 2.10 -5.78
CA TYR A 333 6.34 1.58 -5.97
C TYR A 333 7.13 1.58 -4.66
N PHE A 334 7.07 2.66 -3.89
CA PHE A 334 7.72 2.75 -2.60
C PHE A 334 7.28 1.63 -1.64
N GLY A 335 5.96 1.43 -1.49
CA GLY A 335 5.41 0.35 -0.67
C GLY A 335 5.79 -1.05 -1.18
N LEU A 336 5.74 -1.27 -2.49
CA LEU A 336 6.15 -2.54 -3.10
C LEU A 336 7.63 -2.84 -2.85
N ALA A 337 8.51 -1.85 -2.99
CA ALA A 337 9.93 -2.02 -2.72
C ALA A 337 10.19 -2.42 -1.27
N LEU A 338 9.52 -1.79 -0.31
CA LEU A 338 9.63 -2.14 1.10
C LEU A 338 9.15 -3.57 1.37
N LEU A 339 7.96 -3.94 0.88
CA LEU A 339 7.43 -5.31 1.03
C LEU A 339 8.37 -6.39 0.48
N VAL A 340 9.15 -6.08 -0.56
CA VAL A 340 10.04 -7.05 -1.23
C VAL A 340 11.46 -7.04 -0.68
N ARG A 341 11.99 -5.88 -0.29
CA ARG A 341 13.42 -5.71 0.02
C ARG A 341 13.70 -5.52 1.50
N PHE A 342 12.76 -4.98 2.28
CA PHE A 342 13.01 -4.72 3.70
C PHE A 342 12.98 -6.02 4.50
N LYS A 343 14.05 -6.26 5.26
CA LYS A 343 14.22 -7.42 6.13
C LYS A 343 14.57 -6.92 7.54
N PRO A 344 13.71 -7.15 8.54
CA PRO A 344 13.94 -6.73 9.91
C PRO A 344 14.96 -7.60 10.66
#